data_AF-A0A1F2TN62-F1
#
_entry.id   AF-A0A1F2TN62-F1
#
_cell.length_a   1.000
_cell.length_b   1.000
_cell.length_c   1.000
_cell.angle_alpha   90.00
_cell.angle_beta   90.00
_cell.angle_gamma   90.00
#
_symmetry.space_group_name_H-M   'P 1'
#
loop_
_entity.id
_entity.type
_entity.pdbx_description
1 polymer ?
#
loop_
_entity_poly.entity_id
_entity_poly.type
_entity_poly.pdbx_seq_one_letter_code
_entity_poly.pdbx_strand_id
1 'polypeptide(L)'
;MRDVEIAAASPRDELVSVVRAGMAITAGVWLYLANSPFPAAGGGALQRSLLPFQTVIQTRPIEEQRMFRELQVSLLEAETVRSIEGAWPDAARLAADGIEPFAPNPALKGAAYEWTRVQSGRVINYLGVPKADQQRGERAPAWLVMVQEPDPAAPPEVYVEDEEHDRLADGSILHVSIWSHPAGARVPVNVVQVPQAEGWTQLYAADPSVAP
;
A
#
# COMPACT_ATOMS: atom_id res chain seq x y z
N MET A 1 27.20 51.72 -45.04
CA MET A 1 26.59 50.39 -45.20
C MET A 1 27.75 49.44 -45.43
N ARG A 2 28.02 48.50 -44.52
CA ARG A 2 29.23 47.64 -44.54
C ARG A 2 28.77 46.26 -44.97
N ASP A 3 29.11 45.88 -46.20
CA ASP A 3 28.77 44.55 -46.72
C ASP A 3 29.72 43.54 -46.07
N VAL A 4 29.15 42.64 -45.25
CA VAL A 4 29.87 41.52 -44.67
C VAL A 4 29.62 40.32 -45.57
N GLU A 5 30.66 39.91 -46.29
CA GLU A 5 30.64 38.74 -47.15
C GLU A 5 30.66 37.48 -46.27
N ILE A 6 29.56 36.72 -46.25
CA ILE A 6 29.45 35.47 -45.51
C ILE A 6 30.01 34.37 -46.41
N ALA A 7 31.29 34.05 -46.26
CA ALA A 7 31.88 32.89 -46.90
C ALA A 7 31.30 31.61 -46.29
N ALA A 8 30.87 30.67 -47.14
CA ALA A 8 30.41 29.35 -46.70
C ALA A 8 31.55 28.61 -46.00
N ALA A 9 31.26 28.00 -44.84
CA ALA A 9 32.25 27.20 -44.12
C ALA A 9 32.73 26.03 -44.98
N SER A 10 34.01 25.67 -44.87
CA SER A 10 34.50 24.52 -45.60
C SER A 10 33.81 23.24 -45.10
N PRO A 11 33.61 22.21 -45.95
CA PRO A 11 33.00 20.95 -45.52
C PRO A 11 33.71 20.29 -44.32
N ARG A 12 35.01 20.59 -44.13
CA ARG A 12 35.78 20.13 -42.97
C ARG A 12 35.39 20.87 -41.70
N ASP A 13 35.20 22.18 -41.77
CA ASP A 13 34.81 23.00 -40.61
C ASP A 13 33.38 22.70 -40.18
N GLU A 14 32.50 22.42 -41.14
CA GLU A 14 31.14 21.96 -40.89
C GLU A 14 31.14 20.61 -40.17
N LEU A 15 31.89 19.62 -40.67
CA LEU A 15 32.01 18.31 -40.03
C LEU A 15 32.56 18.41 -38.60
N VAL A 16 33.61 19.21 -38.38
CA VAL A 16 34.19 19.42 -37.04
C VAL A 16 33.16 20.04 -36.09
N SER A 17 32.35 20.98 -36.57
CA SER A 17 31.31 21.62 -35.77
C SER A 17 30.20 20.63 -35.38
N VAL A 18 29.75 19.78 -36.32
CA VAL A 18 28.75 18.74 -36.05
C VAL A 18 29.27 17.72 -35.02
N VAL A 19 30.52 17.27 -35.16
CA VAL A 19 31.13 16.32 -34.22
C VAL A 19 31.23 16.93 -32.81
N ARG A 20 31.62 18.20 -32.69
CA ARG A 20 31.67 18.90 -31.40
C ARG A 20 30.29 19.05 -30.76
N ALA A 21 29.28 19.42 -31.55
CA ALA A 21 27.91 19.52 -31.05
C ALA A 21 27.39 18.15 -30.58
N GLY A 22 27.65 17.08 -31.35
CA GLY A 22 27.31 15.71 -30.97
C GLY A 22 27.95 15.30 -29.63
N MET A 23 29.26 15.53 -29.45
CA MET A 23 29.94 15.24 -28.20
C MET A 23 29.37 16.02 -27.01
N ALA A 24 29.04 17.31 -27.20
CA ALA A 24 28.45 18.14 -26.15
C ALA A 24 27.07 17.63 -25.73
N ILE A 25 26.23 17.22 -26.69
CA ILE A 25 24.93 16.60 -26.41
C ILE A 25 25.12 15.29 -25.66
N THR A 26 26.00 14.40 -26.13
CA THR A 26 26.28 13.12 -25.47
C THR A 26 26.78 13.31 -24.05
N ALA A 27 27.72 14.24 -23.82
CA ALA A 27 28.24 14.55 -22.49
C ALA A 27 27.14 15.13 -21.58
N GLY A 28 26.31 16.03 -22.10
CA GLY A 28 25.18 16.62 -21.37
C GLY A 28 24.14 15.57 -20.97
N VAL A 29 23.76 14.67 -21.89
CA VAL A 29 22.86 13.55 -21.60
C VAL A 29 23.49 12.62 -20.56
N TRP A 30 24.78 12.28 -20.69
CA TRP A 30 25.46 11.41 -19.73
C TRP A 30 25.51 12.04 -18.32
N LEU A 31 25.88 13.32 -18.21
CA LEU A 31 25.87 14.06 -16.95
C LEU A 31 24.46 14.14 -16.35
N TYR A 32 23.44 14.38 -17.18
CA TYR A 32 22.05 14.37 -16.75
C TYR A 32 21.64 12.99 -16.22
N LEU A 33 22.02 11.89 -16.88
CA LEU A 33 21.72 10.54 -16.43
C LEU A 33 22.49 10.14 -15.16
N ALA A 34 23.73 10.61 -15.01
CA ALA A 34 24.58 10.31 -13.86
C ALA A 34 24.18 11.10 -12.60
N ASN A 35 23.72 12.34 -12.76
CA ASN A 35 23.35 13.22 -11.66
C ASN A 35 21.84 13.27 -11.38
N SER A 36 21.01 12.87 -12.33
CA SER A 36 19.61 12.59 -12.03
C SER A 36 19.57 11.23 -11.33
N PRO A 37 18.91 11.10 -10.17
CA PRO A 37 18.61 9.81 -9.59
C PRO A 37 17.57 9.12 -10.50
N PHE A 38 18.03 8.61 -11.64
CA PHE A 38 17.31 7.57 -12.36
C PHE A 38 17.40 6.34 -11.47
N PRO A 39 16.28 5.89 -10.88
CA PRO A 39 16.30 4.63 -10.18
C PRO A 39 16.67 3.57 -11.22
N ALA A 40 17.59 2.67 -10.84
CA ALA A 40 17.83 1.45 -11.60
C ALA A 40 16.47 0.87 -12.04
N ALA A 41 16.40 0.37 -13.27
CA ALA A 41 15.17 0.02 -14.00
C ALA A 41 14.33 -1.12 -13.39
N GLY A 42 14.36 -1.34 -12.08
CA GLY A 42 13.62 -2.37 -11.37
C GLY A 42 12.85 -1.94 -10.12
N GLY A 43 12.80 -0.65 -9.72
CA GLY A 43 12.13 -0.32 -8.44
C GLY A 43 11.50 1.06 -8.24
N GLY A 44 11.78 2.07 -9.07
CA GLY A 44 11.42 3.47 -8.74
C GLY A 44 10.19 4.08 -9.40
N ALA A 45 9.51 3.38 -10.32
CA ALA A 45 8.24 3.87 -10.88
C ALA A 45 7.08 3.68 -9.89
N LEU A 46 7.07 2.56 -9.17
CA LEU A 46 6.03 2.16 -8.21
C LEU A 46 5.86 3.16 -7.04
N GLN A 47 6.92 3.89 -6.68
CA GLN A 47 6.91 4.84 -5.56
C GLN A 47 6.39 6.23 -5.94
N ARG A 48 6.26 6.57 -7.22
CA ARG A 48 5.90 7.95 -7.64
C ARG A 48 4.41 8.25 -7.55
N SER A 49 3.55 7.25 -7.44
CA SER A 49 2.10 7.45 -7.36
C SER A 49 1.50 7.20 -5.97
N LEU A 50 2.30 6.75 -5.01
CA LEU A 50 1.82 6.44 -3.66
C LEU A 50 1.95 7.65 -2.76
N LEU A 51 0.97 7.83 -1.87
CA LEU A 51 1.06 8.81 -0.79
C LEU A 51 2.14 8.39 0.23
N PRO A 52 2.66 9.31 1.06
CA PRO A 52 3.75 9.00 2.00
C PRO A 52 3.44 7.91 3.04
N PHE A 53 2.15 7.65 3.29
CA PHE A 53 1.67 6.62 4.20
C PHE A 53 1.24 5.34 3.46
N GLN A 54 1.52 5.21 2.17
CA GLN A 54 1.12 4.07 1.36
C GLN A 54 2.35 3.31 0.88
N THR A 55 2.24 1.98 0.82
CA THR A 55 3.28 1.13 0.26
C THR A 55 2.68 -0.14 -0.35
N VAL A 56 3.45 -0.77 -1.24
CA VAL A 56 3.06 -1.99 -1.95
C VAL A 56 3.65 -3.19 -1.22
N ILE A 57 2.80 -4.18 -0.91
CA ILE A 57 3.14 -5.27 0.00
C ILE A 57 4.31 -6.13 -0.51
N GLN A 58 4.52 -6.25 -1.82
CA GLN A 58 5.61 -7.01 -2.44
C GLN A 58 7.00 -6.49 -2.03
N THR A 59 7.10 -5.23 -1.61
CA THR A 59 8.36 -4.62 -1.17
C THR A 59 8.67 -4.90 0.31
N ARG A 60 7.73 -5.52 1.04
CA ARG A 60 7.81 -5.79 2.47
C ARG A 60 8.41 -7.19 2.74
N PRO A 61 8.88 -7.47 3.96
CA PRO A 61 9.35 -8.80 4.35
C PRO A 61 8.31 -9.90 4.08
N ILE A 62 8.77 -11.12 3.79
CA ILE A 62 7.90 -12.25 3.41
C ILE A 62 6.82 -12.58 4.46
N GLU A 63 7.12 -12.37 5.74
CA GLU A 63 6.17 -12.59 6.83
C GLU A 63 5.05 -11.55 6.80
N GLU A 64 5.35 -10.30 6.47
CA GLU A 64 4.33 -9.26 6.28
C GLU A 64 3.47 -9.53 5.04
N GLN A 65 4.08 -10.00 3.95
CA GLN A 65 3.34 -10.41 2.76
C GLN A 65 2.37 -11.57 3.03
N ARG A 66 2.77 -12.51 3.89
CA ARG A 66 1.90 -13.61 4.30
C ARG A 66 0.73 -13.11 5.13
N MET A 67 1.01 -12.34 6.18
CA MET A 67 -0.01 -11.75 7.04
C MET A 67 -1.03 -10.93 6.24
N PHE A 68 -0.57 -10.12 5.29
CA PHE A 68 -1.46 -9.36 4.41
C PHE A 68 -2.42 -10.25 3.62
N ARG A 69 -1.93 -11.35 3.02
CA ARG A 69 -2.80 -12.31 2.30
C ARG A 69 -3.80 -13.00 3.23
N GLU A 70 -3.35 -13.40 4.41
CA GLU A 70 -4.23 -13.98 5.43
C GLU A 70 -5.34 -12.99 5.81
N LEU A 71 -4.99 -11.71 5.98
CA LEU A 71 -5.97 -10.66 6.28
C LEU A 71 -6.98 -10.43 5.15
N GLN A 72 -6.54 -10.43 3.89
CA GLN A 72 -7.45 -10.35 2.74
C GLN A 72 -8.46 -11.50 2.73
N VAL A 73 -7.99 -12.74 2.93
CA VAL A 73 -8.89 -13.91 3.00
C VAL A 73 -9.85 -13.77 4.18
N SER A 74 -9.33 -13.37 5.35
CA SER A 74 -10.14 -13.23 6.55
C SER A 74 -11.21 -12.14 6.45
N LEU A 75 -10.94 -11.07 5.67
CA LEU A 75 -11.90 -10.00 5.39
C LEU A 75 -13.09 -10.55 4.59
N LEU A 76 -12.84 -11.34 3.55
CA LEU A 76 -13.90 -11.98 2.74
C LEU A 76 -14.81 -12.88 3.60
N GLU A 77 -14.23 -13.62 4.54
CA GLU A 77 -15.01 -14.44 5.48
C GLU A 77 -15.84 -13.56 6.44
N ALA A 78 -15.25 -12.48 6.97
CA ALA A 78 -15.97 -11.54 7.82
C ALA A 78 -17.12 -10.83 7.08
N GLU A 79 -16.94 -10.48 5.81
CA GLU A 79 -17.95 -9.91 4.92
C GLU A 79 -19.07 -10.90 4.60
N THR A 80 -18.72 -12.16 4.42
CA THR A 80 -19.70 -13.24 4.22
C THR A 80 -20.58 -13.36 5.46
N VAL A 81 -19.99 -13.42 6.65
CA VAL A 81 -20.75 -13.44 7.92
C VAL A 81 -21.61 -12.18 8.06
N ARG A 82 -21.06 -10.99 7.80
CA ARG A 82 -21.84 -9.73 7.81
C ARG A 82 -23.00 -9.75 6.82
N SER A 83 -22.81 -10.30 5.62
CA SER A 83 -23.87 -10.37 4.61
C SER A 83 -25.02 -11.29 5.04
N ILE A 84 -24.71 -12.37 5.76
CA ILE A 84 -25.70 -13.36 6.21
C ILE A 84 -26.39 -12.92 7.51
N GLU A 85 -25.61 -12.47 8.49
CA GLU A 85 -26.09 -12.22 9.85
C GLU A 85 -26.47 -10.76 10.10
N GLY A 86 -26.10 -9.84 9.20
CA GLY A 86 -26.34 -8.40 9.35
C GLY A 86 -25.45 -7.74 10.41
N ALA A 87 -24.47 -8.46 10.96
CA ALA A 87 -23.51 -7.96 11.93
C ALA A 87 -22.11 -8.48 11.62
N TRP A 88 -21.09 -7.64 11.85
CA TRP A 88 -19.70 -8.05 11.75
C TRP A 88 -19.37 -9.08 12.84
N PRO A 89 -18.65 -10.18 12.53
CA PRO A 89 -18.18 -11.11 13.55
C PRO A 89 -17.13 -10.44 14.45
N ASP A 90 -16.98 -10.88 15.70
CA ASP A 90 -15.82 -10.50 16.50
C ASP A 90 -14.60 -11.38 16.15
N ALA A 91 -13.42 -10.95 16.59
CA ALA A 91 -12.17 -11.68 16.32
C ALA A 91 -12.16 -13.09 16.94
N ALA A 92 -12.86 -13.30 18.07
CA ALA A 92 -12.93 -14.59 18.73
C ALA A 92 -13.79 -15.59 17.96
N ARG A 93 -14.87 -15.12 17.32
CA ARG A 93 -15.71 -15.89 16.41
C ARG A 93 -14.92 -16.34 15.19
N LEU A 94 -14.21 -15.42 14.53
CA LEU A 94 -13.34 -15.75 13.39
C LEU A 94 -12.26 -16.77 13.79
N ALA A 95 -11.68 -16.62 14.98
CA ALA A 95 -10.72 -17.59 15.51
C ALA A 95 -11.34 -18.97 15.79
N ALA A 96 -12.56 -19.02 16.32
CA ALA A 96 -13.28 -20.27 16.58
C ALA A 96 -13.63 -21.03 15.29
N ASP A 97 -13.85 -20.30 14.19
CA ASP A 97 -14.08 -20.86 12.86
C ASP A 97 -12.77 -21.25 12.15
N GLY A 98 -11.62 -21.07 12.80
CA GLY A 98 -10.31 -21.49 12.29
C GLY A 98 -9.74 -20.55 11.22
N ILE A 99 -10.22 -19.31 11.15
CA ILE A 99 -9.83 -18.34 10.13
C ILE A 99 -8.49 -17.68 10.54
N GLU A 100 -7.45 -17.86 9.74
CA GLU A 100 -6.18 -17.14 9.91
C GLU A 100 -6.34 -15.66 9.51
N PRO A 101 -5.66 -14.70 10.15
CA PRO A 101 -4.69 -14.85 11.25
C PRO A 101 -5.32 -14.83 12.65
N PHE A 102 -6.65 -14.85 12.76
CA PHE A 102 -7.38 -14.80 14.03
C PHE A 102 -7.18 -16.09 14.84
N ALA A 103 -7.17 -17.23 14.17
CA ALA A 103 -6.79 -18.53 14.71
C ALA A 103 -5.28 -18.77 14.55
N PRO A 104 -4.47 -18.75 15.63
CA PRO A 104 -3.03 -18.95 15.50
C PRO A 104 -2.71 -20.36 15.01
N ASN A 105 -2.00 -20.47 13.89
CA ASN A 105 -1.52 -21.74 13.37
C ASN A 105 -0.16 -22.09 13.97
N PRO A 106 -0.05 -23.13 14.82
CA PRO A 106 1.21 -23.49 15.48
C PRO A 106 2.28 -24.02 14.52
N ALA A 107 1.91 -24.38 13.28
CA ALA A 107 2.86 -24.79 12.25
C ALA A 107 3.57 -23.60 11.59
N LEU A 108 2.97 -22.40 11.65
CA LEU A 108 3.57 -21.19 11.11
C LEU A 108 4.52 -20.58 12.14
N LYS A 109 5.75 -20.29 11.69
CA LYS A 109 6.70 -19.51 12.49
C LYS A 109 6.33 -18.04 12.33
N GLY A 110 6.26 -17.30 13.43
CA GLY A 110 5.97 -15.87 13.36
C GLY A 110 5.54 -15.27 14.69
N ALA A 111 5.09 -14.03 14.60
CA ALA A 111 4.56 -13.32 15.75
C ALA A 111 3.18 -13.85 16.15
N ALA A 112 2.95 -14.06 17.45
CA ALA A 112 1.62 -14.33 17.96
C ALA A 112 0.90 -13.01 18.20
N TYR A 113 -0.32 -12.90 17.68
CA TYR A 113 -1.13 -11.69 17.80
C TYR A 113 -2.29 -11.88 18.77
N GLU A 114 -2.68 -10.79 19.40
CA GLU A 114 -3.96 -10.63 20.06
C GLU A 114 -4.84 -9.78 19.15
N TRP A 115 -5.92 -10.39 18.65
CA TRP A 115 -6.84 -9.74 17.75
C TRP A 115 -8.07 -9.25 18.49
N THR A 116 -8.44 -7.99 18.28
CA THR A 116 -9.63 -7.39 18.84
C THR A 116 -10.41 -6.68 17.76
N ARG A 117 -11.74 -6.85 17.75
CA ARG A 117 -12.63 -5.99 16.97
C ARG A 117 -13.04 -4.79 17.81
N VAL A 118 -12.78 -3.59 17.34
CA VAL A 118 -13.30 -2.34 17.90
C VAL A 118 -14.14 -1.63 16.85
N GLN A 119 -15.17 -0.89 17.29
CA GLN A 119 -16.10 -0.23 16.38
C GLN A 119 -16.52 1.13 16.95
N SER A 120 -16.63 2.13 16.06
CA SER A 120 -17.29 3.41 16.37
C SER A 120 -18.17 3.80 15.20
N GLY A 121 -19.49 3.81 15.42
CA GLY A 121 -20.46 4.05 14.37
C GLY A 121 -20.29 3.05 13.22
N ARG A 122 -19.94 3.56 12.04
CA ARG A 122 -19.80 2.80 10.79
C ARG A 122 -18.36 2.35 10.49
N VAL A 123 -17.42 2.70 11.37
CA VAL A 123 -16.02 2.28 11.22
C VAL A 123 -15.78 1.07 12.12
N ILE A 124 -15.40 -0.04 11.48
CA ILE A 124 -15.03 -1.29 12.10
C ILE A 124 -13.53 -1.46 11.95
N ASN A 125 -12.86 -1.85 13.03
CA ASN A 125 -11.44 -2.17 13.01
C ASN A 125 -11.22 -3.57 13.57
N TYR A 126 -10.48 -4.40 12.83
CA TYR A 126 -9.82 -5.58 13.39
C TYR A 126 -8.36 -5.23 13.65
N LEU A 127 -8.01 -5.11 14.92
CA LEU A 127 -6.69 -4.70 15.39
C LEU A 127 -5.92 -5.91 15.91
N GLY A 128 -4.81 -6.23 15.26
CA GLY A 128 -3.87 -7.28 15.65
C GLY A 128 -2.64 -6.68 16.31
N VAL A 129 -2.51 -6.86 17.62
CA VAL A 129 -1.34 -6.38 18.38
C VAL A 129 -0.44 -7.57 18.71
N PRO A 130 0.86 -7.54 18.41
CA PRO A 130 1.75 -8.66 18.72
C PRO A 130 1.92 -8.79 20.24
N LYS A 131 1.90 -10.03 20.74
CA LYS A 131 2.06 -10.32 22.17
C LYS A 131 3.46 -9.89 22.65
N ALA A 132 3.51 -9.20 23.80
CA ALA A 132 4.70 -8.51 24.31
C ALA A 132 5.92 -9.40 24.62
N ASP A 133 5.74 -10.72 24.75
CA ASP A 133 6.80 -11.68 25.12
C ASP A 133 7.79 -11.98 23.96
N GLN A 134 7.60 -11.39 22.79
CA GLN A 134 8.51 -11.56 21.65
C GLN A 134 9.70 -10.59 21.69
N GLN A 135 10.49 -10.66 22.78
CA GLN A 135 11.63 -9.75 23.04
C GLN A 135 12.93 -10.09 22.30
N ARG A 136 12.95 -11.05 21.36
CA ARG A 136 14.18 -11.44 20.65
C ARG A 136 14.23 -10.89 19.23
N GLY A 137 14.80 -9.70 19.09
CA GLY A 137 15.49 -9.25 17.87
C GLY A 137 14.70 -8.33 16.95
N GLU A 138 13.45 -8.65 16.61
CA GLU A 138 12.67 -7.87 15.65
C GLU A 138 11.27 -7.56 16.22
N ARG A 139 10.90 -6.27 16.20
CA ARG A 139 9.56 -5.84 16.60
C ARG A 139 8.60 -6.13 15.46
N ALA A 140 7.75 -7.13 15.63
CA ALA A 140 6.63 -7.35 14.72
C ALA A 140 5.73 -6.10 14.66
N PRO A 141 5.23 -5.72 13.46
CA PRO A 141 4.30 -4.60 13.32
C PRO A 141 2.95 -4.95 13.95
N ALA A 142 2.15 -3.94 14.30
CA ALA A 142 0.72 -4.15 14.54
C ALA A 142 -0.02 -4.08 13.20
N TRP A 143 -1.19 -4.71 13.13
CA TRP A 143 -2.02 -4.80 11.93
C TRP A 143 -3.40 -4.24 12.18
N LEU A 144 -3.96 -3.58 11.18
CA LEU A 144 -5.31 -3.03 11.23
C LEU A 144 -6.00 -3.34 9.91
N VAL A 145 -7.15 -4.01 10.00
CA VAL A 145 -8.13 -4.02 8.91
C VAL A 145 -9.19 -2.99 9.27
N MET A 146 -9.33 -1.96 8.46
CA MET A 146 -10.35 -0.93 8.61
C MET A 146 -11.43 -1.16 7.56
N VAL A 147 -12.67 -1.23 8.02
CA VAL A 147 -13.85 -1.29 7.17
C VAL A 147 -14.75 -0.12 7.53
N GLN A 148 -15.22 0.61 6.53
CA GLN A 148 -16.18 1.69 6.70
C GLN A 148 -17.45 1.37 5.91
N GLU A 149 -18.56 1.24 6.64
CA GLU A 149 -19.88 1.06 6.04
C GLU A 149 -20.41 2.37 5.43
N PRO A 150 -21.19 2.28 4.33
CA PRO A 150 -21.72 3.45 3.66
C PRO A 150 -22.74 4.17 4.56
N ASP A 151 -22.94 5.47 4.31
CA ASP A 151 -24.01 6.19 4.97
C ASP A 151 -25.37 5.84 4.32
N PRO A 152 -26.34 5.22 5.02
CA PRO A 152 -27.70 4.99 4.51
C PRO A 152 -28.45 6.26 4.08
N ALA A 153 -28.03 7.43 4.57
CA ALA A 153 -28.59 8.72 4.16
C ALA A 153 -27.85 9.34 2.97
N ALA A 154 -26.68 8.83 2.59
CA ALA A 154 -25.97 9.30 1.41
C ALA A 154 -26.57 8.69 0.14
N PRO A 155 -26.41 9.37 -1.02
CA PRO A 155 -26.72 8.77 -2.30
C PRO A 155 -25.94 7.45 -2.50
N PRO A 156 -26.52 6.46 -3.21
CA PRO A 156 -25.81 5.23 -3.54
C PRO A 156 -24.50 5.54 -4.25
N GLU A 157 -23.41 4.95 -3.76
CA GLU A 157 -22.10 5.05 -4.37
C GLU A 157 -22.03 4.18 -5.63
N VAL A 158 -21.33 4.65 -6.65
CA VAL A 158 -21.16 3.96 -7.94
C VAL A 158 -19.67 3.71 -8.17
N TYR A 159 -19.05 2.97 -7.25
CA TYR A 159 -17.67 2.52 -7.41
C TYR A 159 -17.60 1.18 -8.13
N VAL A 160 -16.50 0.99 -8.86
CA VAL A 160 -16.09 -0.31 -9.40
C VAL A 160 -15.43 -1.07 -8.26
N GLU A 161 -15.65 -2.38 -8.19
CA GLU A 161 -14.95 -3.23 -7.22
C GLU A 161 -13.44 -3.15 -7.49
N ASP A 162 -12.69 -2.74 -6.46
CA ASP A 162 -11.24 -2.58 -6.48
C ASP A 162 -10.66 -2.95 -5.10
N GLU A 163 -9.38 -2.66 -4.87
CA GLU A 163 -8.73 -3.02 -3.59
C GLU A 163 -9.26 -2.23 -2.37
N GLU A 164 -10.00 -1.14 -2.59
CA GLU A 164 -10.55 -0.28 -1.53
C GLU A 164 -12.07 -0.37 -1.44
N HIS A 165 -12.75 -0.87 -2.46
CA HIS A 165 -14.20 -0.91 -2.56
C HIS A 165 -14.72 -2.33 -2.73
N ASP A 166 -15.23 -2.91 -1.65
CA ASP A 166 -15.83 -4.25 -1.66
C ASP A 166 -17.35 -4.16 -1.69
N ARG A 167 -17.99 -4.90 -2.60
CA ARG A 167 -19.45 -4.94 -2.72
C ARG A 167 -20.02 -6.15 -2.00
N LEU A 168 -20.88 -5.90 -1.02
CA LEU A 168 -21.62 -6.95 -0.33
C LEU A 168 -22.77 -7.51 -1.16
N ALA A 169 -23.28 -8.69 -0.76
CA ALA A 169 -24.41 -9.34 -1.41
C ALA A 169 -25.72 -8.50 -1.36
N ASP A 170 -25.85 -7.61 -0.37
CA ASP A 170 -26.97 -6.66 -0.26
C ASP A 170 -26.80 -5.42 -1.16
N GLY A 171 -25.70 -5.32 -1.91
CA GLY A 171 -25.37 -4.23 -2.82
C GLY A 171 -24.64 -3.06 -2.17
N SER A 172 -24.47 -3.07 -0.84
CA SER A 172 -23.68 -2.05 -0.12
C SER A 172 -22.23 -2.09 -0.57
N ILE A 173 -21.62 -0.91 -0.74
CA ILE A 173 -20.19 -0.78 -1.03
C ILE A 173 -19.50 -0.40 0.27
N LEU A 174 -18.52 -1.21 0.66
CA LEU A 174 -17.65 -0.98 1.81
C LEU A 174 -16.38 -0.29 1.36
N HIS A 175 -15.85 0.60 2.19
CA HIS A 175 -14.49 1.11 2.04
C HIS A 175 -13.58 0.27 2.94
N VAL A 176 -12.69 -0.51 2.34
CA VAL A 176 -11.81 -1.46 3.03
C VAL A 176 -10.35 -1.04 2.87
N SER A 177 -9.55 -1.25 3.91
CA SER A 177 -8.11 -1.00 3.84
C SER A 177 -7.34 -1.78 4.90
N ILE A 178 -6.15 -2.24 4.54
CA ILE A 178 -5.24 -2.96 5.44
C ILE A 178 -4.02 -2.08 5.74
N TRP A 179 -3.66 -1.99 7.01
CA TRP A 179 -2.62 -1.12 7.51
C TRP A 179 -1.65 -1.87 8.41
N SER A 180 -0.42 -1.38 8.48
CA SER A 180 0.59 -1.80 9.45
C SER A 180 1.12 -0.63 10.26
N HIS A 181 1.52 -0.89 11.52
CA HIS A 181 2.11 0.12 12.39
C HIS A 181 3.41 -0.37 13.03
N PRO A 182 4.53 0.38 12.89
CA PRO A 182 5.86 -0.08 13.32
C PRO A 182 6.03 -0.11 14.85
N ALA A 183 5.12 0.52 15.61
CA ALA A 183 5.20 0.47 17.08
C ALA A 183 4.80 -0.88 17.67
N GLY A 184 4.20 -1.79 16.89
CA GLY A 184 3.87 -3.15 17.31
C GLY A 184 3.03 -3.18 18.57
N ALA A 185 3.51 -3.90 19.58
CA ALA A 185 2.85 -4.08 20.88
C ALA A 185 2.54 -2.79 21.66
N ARG A 186 3.09 -1.64 21.24
CA ARG A 186 2.87 -0.34 21.88
C ARG A 186 1.68 0.43 21.32
N VAL A 187 1.03 -0.09 20.28
CA VAL A 187 -0.17 0.51 19.72
C VAL A 187 -1.32 0.36 20.72
N PRO A 188 -2.04 1.45 21.07
CA PRO A 188 -3.22 1.36 21.92
C PRO A 188 -4.35 0.58 21.24
N VAL A 189 -5.15 -0.15 22.02
CA VAL A 189 -6.34 -0.85 21.53
C VAL A 189 -7.53 0.09 21.63
N ASN A 190 -7.69 0.95 20.63
CA ASN A 190 -8.79 1.89 20.48
C ASN A 190 -9.26 1.90 19.02
N VAL A 191 -10.42 2.52 18.79
CA VAL A 191 -10.89 2.75 17.42
C VAL A 191 -9.96 3.75 16.73
N VAL A 192 -9.52 3.38 15.53
CA VAL A 192 -8.72 4.18 14.61
C VAL A 192 -9.64 4.70 13.52
N GLN A 193 -9.76 6.03 13.43
CA GLN A 193 -10.62 6.71 12.46
C GLN A 193 -9.82 7.31 11.30
N VAL A 194 -8.60 7.75 11.57
CA VAL A 194 -7.72 8.41 10.60
C VAL A 194 -6.34 7.78 10.70
N PRO A 195 -6.16 6.54 10.19
CA PRO A 195 -4.95 5.75 10.41
C PRO A 195 -3.65 6.50 10.04
N GLN A 196 -3.65 7.24 8.93
CA GLN A 196 -2.50 8.00 8.47
C GLN A 196 -2.06 9.10 9.45
N ALA A 197 -2.99 9.71 10.19
CA ALA A 197 -2.67 10.71 11.22
C ALA A 197 -2.09 10.08 12.48
N GLU A 198 -2.33 8.78 12.67
CA GLU A 198 -1.88 7.99 13.82
C GLU A 198 -0.60 7.19 13.52
N GLY A 199 0.03 7.40 12.35
CA GLY A 199 1.30 6.78 11.97
C GLY A 199 1.18 5.40 11.32
N TRP A 200 -0.04 5.01 10.93
CA TRP A 200 -0.26 3.77 10.19
C TRP A 200 0.18 3.92 8.73
N THR A 201 0.64 2.80 8.15
CA THR A 201 1.00 2.69 6.74
C THR A 201 -0.01 1.76 6.04
N GLN A 202 -0.73 2.28 5.05
CA GLN A 202 -1.65 1.53 4.20
C GLN A 202 -0.86 0.61 3.27
N LEU A 203 -1.36 -0.60 3.09
CA LEU A 203 -0.74 -1.64 2.29
C LEU A 203 -1.64 -1.96 1.10
N TYR A 204 -1.07 -1.89 -0.11
CA TYR A 204 -1.74 -2.32 -1.34
C TYR A 204 -1.20 -3.65 -1.85
N ALA A 205 -2.07 -4.41 -2.49
CA ALA A 205 -1.69 -5.65 -3.15
C ALA A 205 -1.00 -5.36 -4.48
N ALA A 206 -1.35 -4.30 -5.19
CA ALA A 206 -0.63 -3.84 -6.39
C ALA A 206 -0.47 -2.30 -6.39
N ASP A 207 0.28 -1.77 -7.34
CA ASP A 207 0.33 -0.30 -7.50
C ASP A 207 -1.03 0.19 -8.02
N PRO A 208 -1.75 1.04 -7.26
CA PRO A 208 -3.08 1.51 -7.65
C PRO A 208 -3.04 2.35 -8.93
N SER A 209 -1.87 2.88 -9.34
CA SER A 209 -1.73 3.63 -10.59
C SER A 209 -1.68 2.77 -11.85
N VAL A 210 -1.60 1.44 -11.69
CA VAL A 210 -1.49 0.46 -12.77
C VAL A 210 -2.79 -0.30 -13.00
N ALA A 211 -3.86 0.03 -12.27
CA ALA A 211 -5.19 -0.52 -12.54
C ALA A 211 -5.61 -0.17 -13.99
N PRO A 212 -6.08 -1.17 -14.78
CA PRO A 212 -6.31 -1.05 -16.22
C PRO A 212 -7.46 -0.11 -16.62
#